data_AF-A0A0M2PV75-F1
#
_entry.id   AF-A0A0M2PV75-F1
#
_cell.length_a   1.000
_cell.length_b   1.000
_cell.length_c   1.000
_cell.angle_alpha   90.00
_cell.angle_beta   90.00
_cell.angle_gamma   90.00
#
_symmetry.space_group_name_H-M   'P 1'
#
loop_
_entity.id
_entity.type
_entity.pdbx_description
1 polymer ?
#
loop_
_entity_poly.entity_id
_entity_poly.type
_entity_poly.pdbx_seq_one_letter_code
_entity_poly.pdbx_strand_id
1 'polypeptide(L)' 'MQPTISLVADIPEELFESLQSYLESHPDWDHDRVVAAALSLFLLQNGNNDRRAARVYLDTLFKQPA' A
#
# COMPACT_ATOMS: atom_id res chain seq x y z
N MET A 1 -0.15 16.80 -8.01
CA MET A 1 0.46 16.11 -6.86
C MET A 1 -0.56 16.06 -5.73
N GLN A 2 -0.94 14.86 -5.28
CA GLN A 2 -1.73 14.73 -4.05
C GLN A 2 -0.79 14.86 -2.84
N PRO A 3 -1.22 15.51 -1.76
CA PRO A 3 -0.39 15.61 -0.56
C PRO A 3 -0.16 14.22 0.04
N THR A 4 1.09 13.88 0.30
CA THR A 4 1.47 12.65 1.03
C THR A 4 1.66 12.98 2.52
N ILE A 5 1.31 12.02 3.37
CA ILE A 5 1.50 12.10 4.82
C ILE A 5 2.35 10.91 5.24
N SER A 6 3.42 11.16 6.00
CA SER A 6 4.27 10.08 6.54
C SER A 6 3.56 9.35 7.68
N LEU A 7 3.61 8.02 7.64
CA LEU A 7 3.08 7.14 8.68
C LEU A 7 4.26 6.46 9.39
N VAL A 8 4.25 6.47 10.72
CA VAL A 8 5.17 5.68 11.55
C VAL A 8 4.35 4.68 12.33
N ALA A 9 4.67 3.40 12.18
CA ALA A 9 4.02 2.31 12.89
C ALA A 9 5.02 1.19 13.14
N ASP A 10 4.95 0.61 14.33
CA ASP A 10 5.68 -0.61 14.64
C ASP A 10 4.94 -1.81 14.04
N ILE A 11 5.66 -2.72 13.40
CA ILE A 11 5.11 -3.95 12.83
C ILE A 11 5.87 -5.18 13.37
N PRO A 12 5.22 -6.36 13.44
CA PRO A 12 5.91 -7.60 13.79
C PRO A 12 7.06 -7.91 12.82
N GLU A 13 8.15 -8.46 13.34
CA GLU A 13 9.35 -8.82 12.56
C GLU A 13 9.03 -9.76 11.39
N GLU A 14 8.22 -10.79 11.64
CA GLU A 14 7.80 -11.77 10.62
C GLU A 14 7.08 -11.11 9.42
N LEU A 15 6.32 -10.04 9.68
CA LEU A 15 5.64 -9.27 8.63
C LEU A 15 6.64 -8.42 7.85
N PHE A 16 7.63 -7.85 8.54
CA PHE A 16 8.71 -7.09 7.90
C PHE A 16 9.56 -7.99 6.99
N GLU A 17 9.93 -9.19 7.43
CA GLU A 17 10.66 -10.16 6.61
C GLU A 17 9.88 -10.55 5.36
N SER A 18 8.58 -10.85 5.51
CA SER A 18 7.69 -11.16 4.39
C SER A 18 7.60 -10.00 3.37
N LEU A 19 7.55 -8.76 3.87
CA LEU A 19 7.56 -7.57 3.03
C LEU A 19 8.89 -7.41 2.28
N GLN A 20 10.03 -7.66 2.93
CA GLN A 20 11.33 -7.62 2.26
C GLN A 20 11.41 -8.65 1.13
N SER A 21 11.05 -9.91 1.38
CA SER A 21 11.04 -10.95 0.35
C SER A 21 10.12 -10.62 -0.83
N TYR A 22 8.98 -9.96 -0.58
CA TYR A 22 8.09 -9.50 -1.64
C TYR A 22 8.77 -8.43 -2.51
N LEU A 23 9.41 -7.43 -1.90
CA LEU A 23 10.08 -6.34 -2.61
C LEU A 23 11.29 -6.82 -3.43
N GLU A 24 12.04 -7.82 -2.93
CA GLU A 24 13.17 -8.42 -3.66
C GLU A 24 12.74 -9.06 -4.99
N SER A 25 11.52 -9.60 -5.05
CA SER A 25 10.98 -10.23 -6.26
C SER A 25 10.19 -9.26 -7.16
N HIS A 26 9.90 -8.05 -6.70
CA HIS A 26 9.06 -7.07 -7.40
C HIS A 26 9.74 -5.69 -7.48
N PRO A 27 10.68 -5.48 -8.42
CA PRO A 27 11.52 -4.27 -8.47
C PRO A 27 10.75 -2.97 -8.73
N ASP A 28 9.52 -3.04 -9.25
CA ASP A 28 8.66 -1.87 -9.47
C ASP A 28 7.90 -1.41 -8.22
N TRP A 29 8.08 -2.12 -7.11
CA TRP A 29 7.42 -1.87 -5.83
C TRP A 29 8.41 -1.32 -4.81
N ASP A 30 7.89 -0.45 -3.96
CA ASP A 30 8.59 0.10 -2.81
C ASP A 30 7.71 -0.06 -1.56
N HIS A 31 8.30 0.23 -0.40
CA HIS A 31 7.65 0.04 0.90
C HIS A 31 6.35 0.85 1.00
N ASP A 32 6.38 2.12 0.57
CA ASP A 32 5.23 3.02 0.62
C ASP A 32 4.09 2.52 -0.26
N ARG A 33 4.40 2.01 -1.44
CA ARG A 33 3.43 1.43 -2.39
C ARG A 33 2.78 0.18 -1.82
N VAL A 34 3.54 -0.72 -1.20
CA VAL A 34 2.97 -1.92 -0.57
C VAL A 34 2.08 -1.55 0.61
N VAL A 35 2.54 -0.62 1.47
CA VAL A 35 1.75 -0.15 2.61
C VAL A 35 0.47 0.55 2.16
N ALA A 36 0.53 1.40 1.13
CA ALA A 36 -0.66 2.04 0.56
C ALA A 36 -1.65 1.02 -0.02
N ALA A 37 -1.16 -0.02 -0.71
CA ALA A 37 -1.99 -1.10 -1.24
C ALA A 37 -2.65 -1.92 -0.12
N ALA A 38 -1.86 -2.33 0.88
CA ALA A 38 -2.34 -3.11 2.01
C ALA A 38 -3.38 -2.34 2.84
N LEU A 39 -3.09 -1.07 3.15
CA LEU A 39 -3.99 -0.21 3.93
C LEU A 39 -5.30 0.05 3.17
N SER A 40 -5.22 0.42 1.89
CA SER A 40 -6.42 0.67 1.08
C SER A 40 -7.26 -0.59 0.88
N LEU A 41 -6.63 -1.75 0.67
CA LEU A 41 -7.34 -3.03 0.59
C LEU A 41 -8.00 -3.41 1.91
N PHE A 42 -7.31 -3.25 3.03
CA PHE A 42 -7.88 -3.51 4.36
C PHE A 42 -9.12 -2.64 4.60
N LEU A 43 -9.06 -1.36 4.26
CA LEU A 43 -10.18 -0.42 4.37
C LEU A 43 -11.32 -0.74 3.40
N LEU A 44 -11.04 -1.30 2.22
CA LEU A 44 -12.08 -1.77 1.30
C LEU A 44 -12.83 -2.98 1.83
N GLN A 45 -12.09 -3.91 2.43
CA GLN A 45 -12.65 -5.15 2.96
C GLN A 45 -13.44 -4.94 4.25
N ASN A 46 -13.01 -4.00 5.10
CA ASN A 46 -13.54 -3.83 6.46
C ASN A 46 -14.26 -2.49 6.68
N GLY A 47 -14.17 -1.56 5.73
CA GLY A 47 -14.83 -0.25 5.81
C GLY A 47 -16.19 -0.21 5.12
N ASN A 48 -16.87 0.94 5.26
CA ASN A 48 -18.18 1.20 4.63
C ASN A 48 -18.09 1.52 3.13
N ASN A 49 -17.31 0.74 2.37
CA ASN A 49 -17.19 0.89 0.92
C ASN A 49 -16.76 2.31 0.48
N ASP A 50 -15.75 2.87 1.16
CA ASP A 50 -15.23 4.21 0.88
C ASP A 50 -14.54 4.24 -0.50
N ARG A 51 -15.13 4.99 -1.43
CA ARG A 51 -14.60 5.18 -2.78
C ARG A 51 -13.21 5.79 -2.80
N ARG A 52 -12.80 6.50 -1.74
CA ARG A 52 -11.45 7.06 -1.62
C ARG A 52 -10.41 5.95 -1.45
N ALA A 53 -10.68 4.97 -0.58
CA ALA A 53 -9.82 3.80 -0.42
C ALA A 53 -9.77 2.97 -1.72
N ALA A 54 -10.90 2.83 -2.42
CA ALA A 54 -10.96 2.18 -3.73
C ALA A 54 -10.04 2.84 -4.74
N ARG A 55 -10.06 4.17 -4.79
CA ARG A 55 -9.22 4.94 -5.71
C ARG A 55 -7.74 4.77 -5.41
N VAL A 56 -7.33 4.92 -4.14
CA VAL A 56 -5.94 4.73 -3.73
C VAL A 56 -5.46 3.31 -4.06
N TYR A 57 -6.27 2.29 -3.79
CA TYR A 57 -5.93 0.91 -4.10
C TYR A 57 -5.66 0.71 -5.59
N LEU A 58 -6.55 1.18 -6.45
CA LEU A 58 -6.41 1.07 -7.90
C LEU A 58 -5.22 1.88 -8.44
N ASP A 59 -5.03 3.11 -7.97
CA ASP A 59 -3.90 3.96 -8.38
C ASP A 59 -2.56 3.32 -7.97
N THR A 60 -2.52 2.69 -6.79
CA THR A 60 -1.35 1.98 -6.28
C THR A 60 -1.02 0.75 -7.13
N LEU A 61 -2.03 -0.04 -7.53
CA LEU A 61 -1.83 -1.23 -8.36
C LEU A 61 -1.40 -0.88 -9.79
N PHE A 62 -2.03 0.12 -10.40
CA PHE A 62 -1.95 0.34 -11.84
C PHE A 62 -1.05 1.49 -12.27
N LYS A 63 -0.18 2.04 -11.38
CA LYS A 63 0.83 3.10 -11.65
C LYS A 63 0.55 3.82 -12.97
N GLN A 64 -0.35 4.81 -12.98
CA GLN A 64 -0.61 5.55 -14.22
C GLN A 64 0.72 6.13 -14.72
N PRO A 65 1.12 5.87 -15.98
CA PRO A 65 2.21 6.63 -16.57
C PRO A 65 1.79 8.10 -16.53
N ALA A 66 2.66 8.94 -15.96
CA ALA A 66 2.48 10.39 -15.97
C ALA A 66 2.54 10.93 -17.41
#